data_AF-A0A183ETT4-F1
#
_entry.id   AF-A0A183ETT4-F1
#
_cell.length_a   1.000
_cell.length_b   1.000
_cell.length_c   1.000
_cell.angle_alpha   90.00
_cell.angle_beta   90.00
_cell.angle_gamma   90.00
#
_symmetry.space_group_name_H-M   'P 1'
#
loop_
_entity.id
_entity.type
_entity.pdbx_description
1 polymer ?
#
loop_
_entity_poly.entity_id
_entity_poly.type
_entity_poly.pdbx_seq_one_letter_code
_entity_poly.pdbx_strand_id
1 'polypeptide(L)'
;MEEDGDDMGDEASISTAEENDDDDEGKDEAGKSITEPELAAGDDSDETVAKRRKHAKEKLKNRFNAEYDETNQYYVQLKEELEQQAELNKSVFDGLDEASRQQLEGFRPGLYVRIEFTDVPMEFIQHFDPTKPYIIGGLLTGEQNIGAVQVNFRDLEMTVIKYC
;
A
#
# COMPACT_ATOMS: atom_id res chain seq x y z
N MET A 1 31.24 21.43 24.57
CA MET A 1 31.19 21.17 23.11
C MET A 1 30.48 19.82 22.99
N GLU A 2 29.17 19.72 23.16
CA GLU A 2 28.09 20.55 22.54
C GLU A 2 28.38 20.78 21.06
N GLU A 3 27.70 20.03 20.20
CA GLU A 3 26.59 20.57 19.40
C GLU A 3 25.75 19.41 18.85
N ASP A 4 24.51 19.34 19.33
CA ASP A 4 23.37 18.68 18.69
C ASP A 4 22.92 19.53 17.48
N GLY A 5 22.48 18.86 16.41
CA GLY A 5 21.86 19.49 15.24
C GLY A 5 20.49 18.88 14.99
N ASP A 6 19.47 19.64 15.35
CA ASP A 6 18.03 19.34 15.31
C ASP A 6 17.42 19.20 13.89
N ASP A 7 16.34 18.40 13.87
CA ASP A 7 15.05 18.60 13.19
C ASP A 7 14.97 18.62 11.64
N MET A 8 14.04 17.80 11.12
CA MET A 8 13.00 18.21 10.15
C MET A 8 12.15 17.00 9.70
N GLY A 9 10.84 17.08 9.94
CA GLY A 9 9.86 16.69 8.90
C GLY A 9 8.94 15.50 9.18
N ASP A 10 8.08 15.61 10.21
CA ASP A 10 6.78 14.93 10.22
C ASP A 10 5.90 15.51 9.10
N GLU A 11 5.55 14.71 8.09
CA GLU A 11 4.51 15.04 7.12
C GLU A 11 3.51 13.88 6.95
N ALA A 12 2.47 13.96 7.79
CA ALA A 12 1.06 13.72 7.48
C ALA A 12 0.72 12.58 6.50
N SER A 13 0.59 11.35 7.03
CA SER A 13 -0.30 10.36 6.42
C SER A 13 -1.74 10.65 6.82
N ILE A 14 -2.50 11.10 5.82
CA ILE A 14 -3.94 11.34 5.82
C ILE A 14 -4.75 10.26 6.54
N SER A 15 -5.45 10.68 7.59
CA SER A 15 -6.51 9.92 8.27
C SER A 15 -7.70 9.75 7.33
N THR A 16 -8.03 8.51 6.97
CA THR A 16 -9.40 8.16 6.56
C THR A 16 -9.97 7.36 7.71
N ALA A 17 -10.77 8.04 8.54
CA ALA A 17 -11.58 7.41 9.55
C ALA A 17 -12.74 6.71 8.85
N GLU A 18 -12.76 5.39 8.89
CA GLU A 18 -14.01 4.63 8.74
C GLU A 18 -14.49 4.29 10.15
N GLU A 19 -15.53 5.02 10.56
CA GLU A 19 -16.38 4.68 11.69
C GLU A 19 -17.12 3.38 11.34
N ASN A 20 -16.86 2.31 12.09
CA ASN A 20 -17.78 1.18 12.16
C ASN A 20 -18.19 1.04 13.63
N ASP A 21 -19.38 1.56 13.92
CA ASP A 21 -20.18 1.24 15.11
C ASP A 21 -20.68 -0.20 14.96
N ASP A 22 -20.12 -1.12 15.75
CA ASP A 22 -20.77 -2.40 16.04
C ASP A 22 -20.89 -2.53 17.56
N ASP A 23 -22.06 -2.13 18.06
CA ASP A 23 -22.60 -2.49 19.36
C ASP A 23 -22.85 -4.01 19.40
N ASP A 24 -22.03 -4.76 20.14
CA ASP A 24 -22.36 -6.13 20.54
C ASP A 24 -22.23 -6.29 22.06
N GLU A 25 -23.39 -6.23 22.74
CA GLU A 25 -23.54 -6.55 24.16
C GLU A 25 -23.40 -8.07 24.39
N GLY A 26 -22.17 -8.52 24.62
CA GLY A 26 -21.86 -9.86 25.11
C GLY A 26 -21.25 -9.83 26.51
N LYS A 27 -22.09 -9.92 27.55
CA LYS A 27 -21.65 -10.24 28.91
C LYS A 27 -21.01 -11.62 28.93
N ASP A 28 -19.76 -11.73 29.38
CA ASP A 28 -19.31 -12.85 30.21
C ASP A 28 -18.10 -12.48 31.06
N GLU A 29 -18.33 -12.60 32.37
CA GLU A 29 -17.41 -12.41 33.48
C GLU A 29 -16.38 -13.55 33.56
N ALA A 30 -15.09 -13.22 33.41
CA ALA A 30 -14.01 -14.07 33.92
C ALA A 30 -12.78 -13.22 34.26
N GLY A 31 -12.76 -12.75 35.50
CA GLY A 31 -11.69 -11.93 36.06
C GLY A 31 -10.30 -12.56 35.94
N LYS A 32 -9.34 -11.73 35.54
CA LYS A 32 -7.95 -11.86 35.95
C LYS A 32 -7.39 -10.48 36.20
N SER A 33 -7.31 -10.16 37.49
CA SER A 33 -6.80 -8.94 38.10
C SER A 33 -5.65 -8.33 37.31
N ILE A 34 -5.89 -7.11 36.81
CA ILE A 34 -4.84 -6.18 36.42
C ILE A 34 -4.13 -5.82 37.73
N THR A 35 -3.05 -6.52 38.03
CA THR A 35 -2.16 -6.12 39.12
C THR A 35 -1.36 -4.95 38.57
N GLU A 36 -1.86 -3.73 38.76
CA GLU A 36 -1.02 -2.54 38.76
C GLU A 36 0.15 -2.84 39.70
N PRO A 37 1.42 -2.77 39.25
CA PRO A 37 2.51 -2.83 40.20
C PRO A 37 2.44 -1.54 41.03
N GLU A 38 2.13 -1.72 42.31
CA GLU A 38 2.22 -0.68 43.34
C GLU A 38 3.44 0.20 43.10
N LEU A 39 3.19 1.50 43.12
CA LEU A 39 4.18 2.56 43.19
C LEU A 39 5.03 2.36 44.45
N ALA A 40 6.13 1.60 44.31
CA ALA A 40 7.19 1.58 45.30
C ALA A 40 7.89 2.94 45.27
N ALA A 41 7.66 3.72 46.31
CA ALA A 41 8.23 5.04 46.55
C ALA A 41 9.77 4.99 46.47
N GLY A 42 10.30 5.55 45.38
CA GLY A 42 11.71 5.83 45.18
C GLY A 42 11.81 7.07 44.29
N ASP A 43 12.63 8.03 44.69
CA ASP A 43 12.92 9.27 43.98
C ASP A 43 13.54 8.96 42.59
N ASP A 44 12.68 8.80 41.60
CA ASP A 44 13.04 8.39 40.24
C ASP A 44 12.88 9.63 39.33
N SER A 45 14.01 10.18 38.87
CA SER A 45 14.06 11.26 37.87
C SER A 45 13.17 10.94 36.66
N ASP A 46 12.56 11.95 36.04
CA ASP A 46 11.65 11.82 34.88
C ASP A 46 12.22 10.92 33.75
N GLU A 47 13.56 10.89 33.63
CA GLU A 47 14.31 10.07 32.68
C GLU A 47 14.22 8.55 32.93
N THR A 48 14.15 8.08 34.19
CA THR A 48 14.07 6.64 34.51
C THR A 48 12.67 6.09 34.26
N VAL A 49 11.63 6.90 34.49
CA VAL A 49 10.24 6.57 34.16
C VAL A 49 10.02 6.53 32.64
N ALA A 50 10.58 7.50 31.90
CA ALA A 50 10.55 7.51 30.45
C ALA A 50 11.25 6.29 29.82
N LYS A 51 12.40 5.88 30.36
CA LYS A 51 13.12 4.66 29.94
C LYS A 51 12.31 3.39 30.21
N ARG A 52 11.62 3.27 31.37
CA ARG A 52 10.72 2.12 31.65
C ARG A 52 9.56 2.06 30.66
N ARG A 53 8.92 3.19 30.35
CA ARG A 53 7.82 3.24 29.36
C ARG A 53 8.26 2.85 27.95
N LYS A 54 9.44 3.32 27.50
CA LYS A 54 10.01 2.93 26.20
C LYS A 54 10.26 1.43 26.12
N HIS A 55 10.88 0.85 27.14
CA HIS A 55 11.17 -0.58 27.18
C HIS A 55 9.92 -1.45 27.31
N ALA A 56 8.89 -0.98 28.02
CA ALA A 56 7.59 -1.65 28.05
C ALA A 56 6.89 -1.61 26.67
N LYS A 57 6.95 -0.46 25.97
CA LYS A 57 6.41 -0.30 24.60
C LYS A 57 7.13 -1.21 23.60
N GLU A 58 8.44 -1.32 23.68
CA GLU A 58 9.25 -2.19 22.82
C GLU A 58 8.96 -3.68 23.08
N LYS A 59 8.84 -4.10 24.34
CA LYS A 59 8.44 -5.47 24.69
C LYS A 59 7.04 -5.82 24.18
N LEU A 60 6.11 -4.87 24.21
CA LEU A 60 4.76 -5.09 23.70
C LEU A 60 4.78 -5.19 22.16
N LYS A 61 5.55 -4.32 21.49
CA LYS A 61 5.75 -4.38 20.03
C LYS A 61 6.37 -5.70 19.57
N ASN A 62 7.39 -6.19 20.29
CA ASN A 62 8.03 -7.46 19.93
C ASN A 62 7.12 -8.67 20.14
N ARG A 63 6.25 -8.68 21.16
CA ARG A 63 5.26 -9.75 21.35
C ARG A 63 4.20 -9.73 20.25
N PHE A 64 3.74 -8.54 19.89
CA PHE A 64 2.75 -8.37 18.82
C PHE A 64 3.30 -8.79 17.45
N ASN A 65 4.53 -8.39 17.13
CA ASN A 65 5.19 -8.83 15.89
C ASN A 65 5.40 -10.34 15.86
N ALA A 66 5.80 -10.97 16.98
CA ALA A 66 5.99 -12.42 17.03
C ALA A 66 4.67 -13.18 16.77
N GLU A 67 3.56 -12.73 17.36
CA GLU A 67 2.23 -13.34 17.15
C GLU A 67 1.71 -13.10 15.72
N TYR A 68 1.98 -11.93 15.15
CA TYR A 68 1.63 -11.60 13.77
C TYR A 68 2.44 -12.41 12.76
N ASP A 69 3.75 -12.54 12.97
CA ASP A 69 4.64 -13.30 12.11
C ASP A 69 4.30 -14.79 12.19
N GLU A 70 4.00 -15.35 13.37
CA GLU A 70 3.56 -16.76 13.52
C GLU A 70 2.24 -17.07 12.79
N THR A 71 1.28 -16.16 12.81
CA THR A 71 -0.02 -16.36 12.16
C THR A 71 0.00 -16.10 10.65
N ASN A 72 0.92 -15.27 10.15
CA ASN A 72 0.99 -14.85 8.76
C ASN A 72 2.28 -15.25 8.03
N GLN A 73 3.03 -16.25 8.54
CA GLN A 73 4.33 -16.68 7.97
C GLN A 73 4.31 -16.85 6.46
N TYR A 74 3.28 -17.50 5.91
CA TYR A 74 3.16 -17.73 4.47
C TYR A 74 2.99 -16.44 3.67
N TYR A 75 2.21 -15.48 4.19
CA TYR A 75 2.01 -14.18 3.55
C TYR A 75 3.28 -13.33 3.60
N VAL A 76 3.96 -13.34 4.75
CA VAL A 76 5.24 -12.63 4.93
C VAL A 76 6.30 -13.19 3.97
N GLN A 77 6.43 -14.51 3.87
CA GLN A 77 7.33 -15.17 2.93
C GLN A 77 7.02 -14.78 1.47
N LEU A 78 5.76 -14.83 1.05
CA LEU A 78 5.39 -14.48 -0.32
C LEU A 78 5.69 -13.00 -0.63
N LYS A 79 5.48 -12.11 0.34
CA LYS A 79 5.81 -10.69 0.21
C LYS A 79 7.33 -10.48 0.10
N GLU A 80 8.11 -11.15 0.94
CA GLU A 80 9.57 -11.11 0.90
C GLU A 80 10.11 -11.62 -0.44
N GLU A 81 9.56 -12.71 -0.98
CA GLU A 81 9.95 -13.23 -2.30
C GLU A 81 9.68 -12.22 -3.42
N LEU A 82 8.52 -11.56 -3.39
CA LEU A 82 8.18 -10.51 -4.36
C LEU A 82 9.12 -9.31 -4.24
N GLU A 83 9.43 -8.88 -3.02
CA GLU A 83 10.35 -7.77 -2.75
C GLU A 83 11.79 -8.11 -3.21
N GLN A 84 12.27 -9.31 -2.90
CA GLN A 84 13.58 -9.80 -3.35
C GLN A 84 13.66 -9.84 -4.88
N GLN A 85 12.63 -10.36 -5.56
CA GLN A 85 12.61 -10.38 -7.02
C GLN A 85 12.62 -8.95 -7.60
N ALA A 86 11.89 -8.02 -6.98
CA ALA A 86 11.88 -6.62 -7.39
C ALA A 86 13.24 -5.93 -7.19
N GLU A 87 13.93 -6.21 -6.08
CA GLU A 87 15.26 -5.69 -5.77
C GLU A 87 16.34 -6.27 -6.71
N LEU A 88 16.26 -7.57 -7.00
CA LEU A 88 17.12 -8.23 -7.98
C LEU A 88 16.95 -7.60 -9.37
N ASN A 89 15.72 -7.39 -9.82
CA ASN A 89 15.47 -6.73 -11.10
C ASN A 89 16.11 -5.33 -11.13
N LYS A 90 15.90 -4.49 -10.09
CA LYS A 90 16.48 -3.14 -10.02
C LYS A 90 18.02 -3.17 -10.07
N SER A 91 18.64 -3.98 -9.22
CA SER A 91 20.10 -4.06 -9.11
C SER A 91 20.79 -4.53 -10.40
N VAL A 92 20.15 -5.43 -11.16
CA VAL A 92 20.68 -5.89 -12.45
C VAL A 92 20.63 -4.80 -13.52
N PHE A 93 19.58 -3.96 -13.52
CA PHE A 93 19.41 -2.90 -14.52
C PHE A 93 20.18 -1.60 -14.20
N ASP A 94 20.60 -1.37 -12.97
CA ASP A 94 21.30 -0.13 -12.58
C ASP A 94 22.74 -0.05 -13.12
N GLY A 95 23.35 -1.18 -13.51
CA GLY A 95 24.67 -1.22 -14.11
C GLY A 95 24.70 -1.06 -15.64
N LEU A 96 23.54 -0.96 -16.30
CA LEU A 96 23.43 -0.87 -17.75
C LEU A 96 23.29 0.58 -18.22
N ASP A 97 23.81 0.87 -19.41
CA ASP A 97 23.57 2.14 -20.08
C ASP A 97 22.09 2.31 -20.45
N GLU A 98 21.58 3.55 -20.40
CA GLU A 98 20.16 3.87 -20.55
C GLU A 98 19.60 3.36 -21.90
N ALA A 99 20.39 3.43 -22.97
CA ALA A 99 19.95 2.97 -24.29
C ALA A 99 19.80 1.44 -24.35
N SER A 100 20.69 0.70 -23.67
CA SER A 100 20.63 -0.77 -23.61
C SER A 100 19.52 -1.22 -22.67
N ARG A 101 19.34 -0.49 -21.57
CA ARG A 101 18.26 -0.72 -20.60
C ARG A 101 16.89 -0.56 -21.24
N GLN A 102 16.66 0.52 -21.98
CA GLN A 102 15.40 0.79 -22.67
C GLN A 102 15.04 -0.28 -23.72
N GLN A 103 16.02 -0.90 -24.38
CA GLN A 103 15.77 -1.98 -25.33
C GLN A 103 15.34 -3.28 -24.65
N LEU A 104 15.75 -3.51 -23.41
CA LEU A 104 15.44 -4.73 -22.65
C LEU A 104 14.14 -4.59 -21.84
N GLU A 105 14.00 -3.53 -21.06
CA GLU A 105 12.84 -3.31 -20.18
C GLU A 105 11.70 -2.53 -20.86
N GLY A 106 12.01 -1.80 -21.94
CA GLY A 106 11.10 -0.84 -22.54
C GLY A 106 11.13 0.52 -21.85
N PHE A 107 10.06 1.30 -22.00
CA PHE A 107 9.90 2.59 -21.32
C PHE A 107 9.32 2.37 -19.92
N ARG A 108 10.03 2.84 -18.89
CA ARG A 108 9.53 2.79 -17.51
C ARG A 108 8.31 3.69 -17.31
N PRO A 109 7.38 3.30 -16.41
CA PRO A 109 6.24 4.15 -16.07
C PRO A 109 6.70 5.49 -15.47
N GLY A 110 5.94 6.56 -15.73
CA GLY A 110 6.24 7.92 -15.25
C GLY A 110 7.05 8.79 -16.22
N LEU A 111 7.54 8.23 -17.33
CA LEU A 111 8.19 8.99 -18.40
C LEU A 111 7.16 9.65 -19.32
N TYR A 112 7.38 10.91 -19.66
CA TYR A 112 6.59 11.59 -20.70
C TYR A 112 7.12 11.21 -22.08
N VAL A 113 6.28 10.55 -22.89
CA VAL A 113 6.66 10.01 -24.20
C VAL A 113 5.81 10.61 -25.31
N ARG A 114 6.40 10.75 -26.51
CA ARG A 114 5.68 11.10 -27.73
C ARG A 114 5.46 9.83 -28.54
N ILE A 115 4.20 9.52 -28.83
CA ILE A 115 3.81 8.38 -29.66
C ILE A 115 3.32 8.93 -31.00
N GLU A 116 3.80 8.35 -32.09
CA GLU A 116 3.36 8.67 -33.44
C GLU A 116 2.61 7.47 -34.01
N PHE A 117 1.38 7.69 -34.46
CA PHE A 117 0.54 6.68 -35.08
C PHE A 117 0.46 6.93 -36.58
N THR A 118 0.64 5.87 -37.37
CA THR A 118 0.34 5.88 -38.80
C THR A 118 -1.09 5.41 -39.04
N ASP A 119 -1.68 5.81 -40.17
CA ASP A 119 -3.00 5.34 -40.62
C ASP A 119 -4.17 5.61 -39.65
N VAL A 120 -4.14 6.76 -38.96
CA VAL A 120 -5.26 7.19 -38.13
C VAL A 120 -6.43 7.63 -39.02
N PRO A 121 -7.67 7.13 -38.78
CA PRO A 121 -8.85 7.56 -39.53
C PRO A 121 -9.10 9.07 -39.44
N MET A 122 -9.54 9.68 -40.55
CA MET A 122 -9.75 11.14 -40.62
C MET A 122 -10.85 11.62 -39.66
N GLU A 123 -11.82 10.76 -39.37
CA GLU A 123 -12.93 10.99 -38.46
C GLU A 123 -12.44 11.27 -37.04
N PHE A 124 -11.35 10.60 -36.63
CA PHE A 124 -10.75 10.79 -35.32
C PHE A 124 -10.22 12.21 -35.15
N ILE A 125 -9.64 12.79 -36.20
CA ILE A 125 -9.10 14.15 -36.20
C ILE A 125 -10.23 15.17 -36.27
N GLN A 126 -11.25 14.94 -37.11
CA GLN A 126 -12.36 15.88 -37.30
C GLN A 126 -13.26 16.01 -36.08
N HIS A 127 -13.41 14.94 -35.30
CA HIS A 127 -14.27 14.89 -34.12
C HIS A 127 -13.46 14.83 -32.81
N PHE A 128 -12.24 15.36 -32.82
CA PHE A 128 -11.42 15.47 -31.62
C PHE A 128 -12.05 16.44 -30.61
N ASP A 129 -12.34 15.96 -29.41
CA ASP A 129 -12.96 16.74 -28.32
C ASP A 129 -12.06 16.67 -27.07
N PRO A 130 -11.46 17.79 -26.63
CA PRO A 130 -10.54 17.81 -25.48
C PRO A 130 -11.24 17.52 -24.14
N THR A 131 -12.57 17.54 -24.09
CA THR A 131 -13.35 17.23 -22.88
C THR A 131 -13.36 15.73 -22.58
N LYS A 132 -13.08 14.90 -23.59
CA LYS A 132 -13.11 13.44 -23.48
C LYS A 132 -11.67 12.91 -23.33
N PRO A 133 -11.37 12.14 -22.26
CA PRO A 133 -10.04 11.59 -22.09
C PRO A 133 -9.78 10.47 -23.11
N TYR A 134 -8.57 10.47 -23.67
CA TYR A 134 -8.09 9.40 -24.55
C TYR A 134 -7.11 8.54 -23.76
N ILE A 135 -7.43 7.25 -23.62
CA ILE A 135 -6.60 6.28 -22.89
C ILE A 135 -5.96 5.35 -23.93
N ILE A 136 -4.65 5.19 -23.85
CA ILE A 136 -3.87 4.31 -24.72
C ILE A 136 -3.32 3.17 -23.86
N GLY A 137 -3.56 1.93 -24.26
CA GLY A 137 -3.06 0.73 -23.60
C GLY A 137 -2.38 -0.21 -24.60
N GLY A 138 -1.44 -1.02 -24.10
CA GLY A 138 -0.82 -2.09 -24.88
C GLY A 138 -1.71 -3.34 -24.88
N LEU A 139 -2.00 -3.89 -26.05
CA LEU A 139 -2.76 -5.14 -26.17
C LEU A 139 -1.84 -6.36 -26.01
N LEU A 140 -2.26 -7.33 -25.19
CA LEU A 140 -1.56 -8.60 -25.07
C LEU A 140 -1.84 -9.50 -26.30
N THR A 141 -0.93 -10.43 -26.60
CA THR A 141 -1.11 -11.40 -27.70
C THR A 141 -2.40 -12.23 -27.59
N GLY A 142 -2.88 -12.48 -26.36
CA GLY A 142 -4.16 -13.15 -26.12
C GLY A 142 -5.39 -12.30 -26.48
N GLU A 143 -5.30 -10.98 -26.34
CA GLU A 143 -6.42 -10.04 -26.53
C GLU A 143 -6.63 -9.68 -28.01
N GLN A 144 -5.61 -9.86 -28.85
CA GLN A 144 -5.69 -9.60 -30.29
C GLN A 144 -6.47 -10.70 -31.04
N ASN A 145 -6.66 -11.86 -30.42
CA ASN A 145 -7.31 -13.00 -31.04
C ASN A 145 -8.82 -12.88 -30.97
N ILE A 146 -9.48 -13.10 -32.10
CA ILE A 146 -10.94 -13.15 -32.17
C ILE A 146 -11.38 -14.56 -31.77
N GLY A 147 -12.26 -14.65 -30.77
CA GLY A 147 -12.79 -15.91 -30.27
C GLY A 147 -14.04 -15.73 -29.42
N ALA A 148 -14.67 -16.84 -29.04
CA ALA A 148 -15.79 -16.81 -28.10
C ALA A 148 -15.25 -16.73 -26.67
N VAL A 149 -15.69 -15.71 -25.92
CA VAL A 149 -15.35 -15.55 -24.50
C VAL A 149 -16.54 -16.02 -23.67
N GLN A 150 -16.32 -17.00 -22.80
CA GLN A 150 -17.31 -17.40 -21.81
C GLN A 150 -17.15 -16.53 -20.56
N VAL A 151 -18.15 -15.71 -20.27
CA VAL A 151 -18.15 -14.82 -19.10
C VAL A 151 -19.39 -15.10 -18.25
N ASN A 152 -19.22 -15.08 -16.93
CA ASN A 152 -20.31 -15.18 -15.98
C ASN A 152 -20.68 -13.76 -15.51
N PHE A 153 -21.83 -13.24 -15.94
CA PHE A 153 -22.33 -11.96 -15.47
C PHE A 153 -23.41 -12.17 -14.41
N ARG A 154 -23.49 -11.23 -13.47
CA ARG A 154 -24.58 -11.11 -12.51
C ARG A 154 -25.31 -9.80 -12.78
N ASP A 155 -26.64 -9.84 -12.70
CA ASP A 155 -27.45 -8.64 -12.86
C ASP A 155 -27.21 -7.69 -11.68
N LEU A 156 -27.03 -6.41 -11.98
CA LEU A 156 -26.96 -5.35 -10.99
C LEU A 156 -28.40 -4.92 -10.67
N GLU A 157 -28.87 -5.15 -9.44
CA GLU A 157 -30.12 -4.56 -8.97
C GLU A 157 -29.94 -3.04 -8.80
N MET A 158 -30.57 -2.28 -9.70
CA MET A 158 -30.57 -0.83 -9.64
C MET A 158 -31.80 -0.36 -8.85
N THR A 159 -31.63 -0.18 -7.53
CA THR A 159 -32.64 0.47 -6.68
C THR A 159 -32.72 1.94 -7.05
N VAL A 160 -33.72 2.30 -7.86
CA VAL A 160 -34.03 3.70 -8.17
C VAL A 160 -34.68 4.32 -6.92
N ILE A 161 -33.87 5.00 -6.12
CA ILE A 161 -34.37 5.88 -5.04
C ILE A 161 -35.06 7.07 -5.73
N LYS A 162 -36.38 6.98 -5.87
CA LYS A 162 -37.21 8.13 -6.26
C LYS A 162 -37.25 9.08 -5.07
N TYR A 163 -36.51 10.18 -5.16
CA TYR A 163 -36.75 11.33 -4.30
C TYR A 163 -38.07 11.99 -4.74
N CYS A 164 -38.99 12.12 -3.79
CA CYS A 164 -40.26 12.84 -3.93
C CYS A 164 -40.05 14.31 -3.53
#